data_AF-A0A7C7MAQ8-F1
#
_entry.id   AF-A0A7C7MAQ8-F1
#
_cell.length_a   1.000
_cell.length_b   1.000
_cell.length_c   1.000
_cell.angle_alpha   90.00
_cell.angle_beta   90.00
_cell.angle_gamma   90.00
#
_symmetry.space_group_name_H-M   'P 1'
#
loop_
_entity.id
_entity.type
_entity.pdbx_description
1 polymer ?
#
loop_
_entity_poly.entity_id
_entity_poly.type
_entity_poly.pdbx_seq_one_letter_code
_entity_poly.pdbx_strand_id
1 'polypeptide(L)' 'MAQVTAMTAVAKAVGSNRIVRGQGIVNLLGDSDLPPEEEREIRKQIVRQALEALATEATATP' A
#
# COMPACT_ATOMS: atom_id res chain seq x y z
N MET A 1 1.78 9.40 -8.14
CA MET A 1 1.30 9.09 -6.77
C MET A 1 0.96 7.61 -6.69
N ALA A 2 1.30 6.97 -5.58
CA ALA A 2 0.83 5.62 -5.22
C ALA A 2 -0.03 5.75 -3.95
N GLN A 3 -1.21 5.14 -3.96
CA GLN A 3 -2.16 5.17 -2.85
C GLN A 3 -2.06 3.88 -2.04
N VAL A 4 -1.65 4.00 -0.77
CA VAL A 4 -1.69 2.89 0.18
C VAL A 4 -3.04 2.91 0.89
N THR A 5 -3.82 1.83 0.81
CA THR A 5 -5.14 1.75 1.46
C THR A 5 -5.55 0.32 1.79
N ALA A 6 -6.40 0.17 2.82
CA ALA A 6 -7.12 -1.07 3.10
C ALA A 6 -8.36 -1.24 2.21
N MET A 7 -8.89 -0.14 1.64
CA MET A 7 -10.11 -0.12 0.83
C MET A 7 -9.79 -0.12 -0.66
N THR A 8 -9.12 -1.17 -1.13
CA THR A 8 -8.64 -1.25 -2.53
C THR A 8 -9.78 -1.17 -3.55
N ALA A 9 -10.98 -1.69 -3.24
CA ALA A 9 -12.16 -1.59 -4.10
C ALA A 9 -12.62 -0.14 -4.31
N VAL A 10 -12.65 0.66 -3.24
CA VAL A 10 -13.03 2.08 -3.33
C VAL A 10 -11.98 2.86 -4.09
N ALA A 11 -10.68 2.61 -3.82
CA ALA A 11 -9.60 3.25 -4.56
C ALA A 11 -9.67 2.98 -6.08
N LYS A 12 -10.04 1.75 -6.48
CA LYS A 12 -10.30 1.44 -7.90
C LYS A 12 -11.50 2.21 -8.44
N ALA A 13 -12.62 2.24 -7.69
CA ALA A 13 -13.85 2.90 -8.12
C ALA A 13 -13.67 4.42 -8.35
N VAL A 14 -12.77 5.07 -7.61
CA VAL A 14 -12.46 6.51 -7.78
C VAL A 14 -11.32 6.78 -8.77
N GLY A 15 -10.84 5.77 -9.50
CA GLY A 15 -9.84 5.93 -10.55
C GLY A 15 -8.39 6.01 -10.07
N SER A 16 -8.07 5.41 -8.93
CA SER A 16 -6.68 5.37 -8.46
C SER A 16 -5.84 4.39 -9.30
N ASN A 17 -4.82 4.93 -9.97
CA ASN A 17 -4.01 4.19 -10.95
C ASN A 17 -2.96 3.25 -10.33
N ARG A 18 -2.54 3.52 -9.08
CA ARG A 18 -1.45 2.79 -8.40
C ARG A 18 -1.84 2.54 -6.96
N ILE A 19 -2.35 1.35 -6.68
CA ILE A 19 -2.93 0.98 -5.39
C ILE A 19 -2.03 -0.06 -4.72
N VAL A 20 -1.56 0.25 -3.52
CA VAL A 20 -0.86 -0.69 -2.64
C VAL A 20 -1.81 -1.08 -1.51
N ARG A 21 -1.97 -2.38 -1.27
CA ARG A 21 -2.80 -2.89 -0.18
C ARG A 21 -2.04 -2.75 1.14
N GLY A 22 -2.62 -2.01 2.09
CA GLY A 22 -2.13 -2.00 3.47
C GLY A 22 -2.59 -3.22 4.28
N GLN A 23 -2.08 -3.36 5.51
CA GLN A 23 -2.37 -4.51 6.39
C GLN A 23 -3.82 -4.57 6.85
N GLY A 24 -4.37 -3.46 7.33
CA GLY A 24 -5.73 -3.37 7.83
C GLY A 24 -6.22 -1.93 7.94
N ILE A 25 -7.42 -1.76 8.50
CA ILE A 25 -7.98 -0.41 8.70
C ILE A 25 -7.33 0.29 9.89
N VAL A 26 -7.14 -0.42 11.01
CA VAL A 26 -6.59 0.13 12.25
C VAL A 26 -5.08 0.32 12.14
N ASN A 27 -4.36 -0.74 11.77
CA ASN A 27 -2.92 -0.71 11.54
C ASN A 27 -2.65 -0.78 10.04
N LEU A 28 -2.74 0.36 9.34
CA LEU A 28 -2.64 0.36 7.88
C LEU A 28 -1.23 0.01 7.36
N LEU A 29 -0.21 0.51 8.05
CA LEU A 29 1.19 0.43 7.61
C LEU A 29 2.05 -0.55 8.42
N GLY A 30 1.46 -1.26 9.38
CA GLY A 30 2.21 -2.10 10.30
C GLY A 30 1.27 -3.01 11.09
N ASP A 31 1.77 -3.53 12.20
CA ASP A 31 1.01 -4.37 13.12
C ASP A 31 1.54 -4.14 14.55
N SER A 32 0.65 -3.68 15.44
CA SER A 32 1.00 -3.37 16.83
C SER A 32 1.23 -4.61 17.68
N ASP A 33 0.77 -5.78 17.22
CA ASP A 33 0.85 -7.04 17.98
C ASP A 33 2.19 -7.76 17.73
N LEU A 34 2.99 -7.28 16.78
CA LEU A 34 4.28 -7.86 16.41
C LEU A 34 5.45 -7.22 17.17
N PRO A 35 6.56 -7.97 17.35
CA PRO A 35 7.82 -7.40 17.83
C PRO A 35 8.31 -6.24 16.95
N PRO A 36 9.02 -5.24 17.51
CA PRO A 36 9.43 -4.03 16.80
C PRO A 36 10.19 -4.26 15.49
N GLU A 37 11.01 -5.32 15.40
CA GLU A 37 11.75 -5.62 14.17
C GLU A 37 10.84 -6.17 13.07
N GLU A 38 9.88 -7.03 13.40
CA GLU A 38 8.92 -7.57 12.44
C GLU A 38 7.96 -6.49 11.93
N GLU A 39 7.47 -5.63 12.82
CA GLU A 39 6.66 -4.47 12.47
C GLU A 39 7.41 -3.53 11.53
N ARG A 40 8.70 -3.32 11.78
CA ARG A 40 9.58 -2.50 10.94
C ARG A 40 9.77 -3.12 9.55
N GLU A 41 9.89 -4.44 9.44
CA GLU A 41 9.98 -5.09 8.13
C GLU A 41 8.69 -4.95 7.32
N ILE A 42 7.52 -5.05 7.95
CA ILE A 42 6.23 -4.79 7.27
C ILE A 42 6.20 -3.36 6.73
N ARG A 43 6.57 -2.36 7.55
CA ARG A 43 6.65 -0.96 7.10
C ARG A 43 7.58 -0.80 5.89
N LYS A 44 8.76 -1.41 5.92
CA LYS A 44 9.71 -1.37 4.80
C LYS A 44 9.14 -2.03 3.54
N GLN A 45 8.44 -3.15 3.68
CA GLN A 45 7.82 -3.85 2.55
C GLN A 45 6.75 -2.99 1.88
N ILE A 46 5.86 -2.36 2.65
CA ILE A 46 4.81 -1.48 2.10
C ILE A 46 5.42 -0.28 1.37
N VAL A 47 6.46 0.33 1.95
CA VAL A 47 7.18 1.44 1.29
C VAL A 47 7.86 0.97 0.01
N ARG A 48 8.51 -0.20 0.00
CA ARG A 48 9.10 -0.77 -1.23
C ARG A 48 8.06 -0.98 -2.31
N GLN A 49 6.92 -1.61 -1.99
CA GLN A 49 5.85 -1.81 -2.95
C GLN A 49 5.31 -0.49 -3.50
N ALA A 50 5.20 0.55 -2.67
CA ALA A 50 4.79 1.87 -3.13
C ALA A 50 5.83 2.51 -4.09
N LEU A 51 7.12 2.35 -3.79
CA LEU A 51 8.20 2.82 -4.68
C LEU A 51 8.22 2.05 -6.00
N GLU A 52 8.04 0.73 -5.97
CA GLU A 52 7.92 -0.11 -7.16
C GLU A 52 6.71 0.28 -8.02
N ALA A 53 5.56 0.54 -7.39
CA ALA A 53 4.36 1.01 -8.07
C ALA A 53 4.56 2.40 -8.71
N LEU A 54 5.35 3.27 -8.09
CA LEU A 54 5.73 4.56 -8.66
C LEU A 54 6.70 4.43 -9.83
N ALA A 55 7.66 3.50 -9.74
CA ALA A 55 8.66 3.23 -10.77
C ALA A 55 8.07 2.55 -12.01
N THR A 56 6.97 1.81 -11.84
CA THR A 56 6.22 1.24 -12.97
C THR A 56 5.42 2.35 -13.67
N GLU A 57 5.48 2.38 -15.01
CA GLU A 57 4.60 3.25 -15.80
C GLU A 57 3.15 2.96 -15.41
N ALA A 58 2.38 4.02 -15.12
CA ALA A 58 0.98 3.83 -14.77
C ALA A 58 0.30 3.15 -15.96
N THR A 59 -0.26 1.96 -15.74
CA THR A 59 -1.17 1.35 -16.71
C THR A 59 -2.41 2.24 -16.77
N ALA A 60 -2.38 3.22 -17.68
CA ALA A 60 -3.55 3.98 -18.06
C ALA A 60 -4.58 2.95 -18.55
N THR A 61 -5.60 2.70 -17.75
CA THR A 61 -6.76 1.95 -18.22
C THR A 61 -7.69 3.00 -18.85
N PRO A 62 -8.15 2.80 -20.11
CA PRO A 62 -8.96 3.77 -20.85
C PRO A 62 -10.30 4.10 -20.17
#